data_AF-A0A1Y1NHH0-F1
#
_entry.id   AF-A0A1Y1NHH0-F1
#
_cell.length_a   1.000
_cell.length_b   1.000
_cell.length_c   1.000
_cell.angle_alpha   90.00
_cell.angle_beta   90.00
_cell.angle_gamma   90.00
#
_symmetry.space_group_name_H-M   'P 1'
#
loop_
_entity.id
_entity.type
_entity.pdbx_description
1 polymer ?
#
loop_
_entity_poly.entity_id
_entity_poly.type
_entity_poly.pdbx_seq_one_letter_code
_entity_poly.pdbx_strand_id
1 'polypeptide(L)'
;MAKVQLCNITVMDNPSPFLNPFQFEITFECIEELKEDLEWKMIYVGSAESEEYDQILDSVYVGPVPEGKHMFVFQADPPDVTRIPENDAIGVTVVLLTCSYRTQEFIRVGYFINNEYSDLELRENAPSPPQFDKVIRNILASEPRVTRFKINWEESTTQDGATNSEAGSSYTVDNPPVQIPILNENSDSLATMECS
;
A
#
# COMPACT_ATOMS: atom_id res chain seq x y z
N MET A 1 -2.37 18.39 14.04
CA MET A 1 -1.45 18.89 12.99
C MET A 1 -0.64 17.69 12.50
N ALA A 2 -0.14 17.66 11.27
CA ALA A 2 0.74 16.56 10.86
C ALA A 2 2.04 16.63 11.67
N LYS A 3 2.47 15.54 12.30
CA LYS A 3 3.71 15.51 13.11
C LYS A 3 4.95 15.28 12.25
N VAL A 4 4.77 14.80 11.02
CA VAL A 4 5.85 14.56 10.04
C VAL A 4 5.58 15.34 8.78
N GLN A 5 6.61 16.01 8.28
CA GLN A 5 6.59 16.75 7.02
C GLN A 5 7.69 16.25 6.10
N LEU A 6 7.32 15.78 4.91
CA LEU A 6 8.29 15.47 3.86
C LEU A 6 8.93 16.77 3.34
N CYS A 7 10.26 16.85 3.39
CA CYS A 7 11.03 18.00 2.90
C CYS A 7 11.45 17.82 1.44
N ASN A 8 12.06 16.69 1.11
CA ASN A 8 12.60 16.42 -0.22
C ASN A 8 12.70 14.91 -0.48
N ILE A 9 12.60 14.53 -1.76
CA ILE A 9 12.96 13.19 -2.24
C ILE A 9 13.84 13.37 -3.48
N THR A 10 15.08 12.88 -3.41
CA THR A 10 16.01 12.87 -4.54
C THR A 10 16.01 11.48 -5.17
N VAL A 11 15.72 11.41 -6.48
CA VAL A 11 15.86 10.17 -7.24
C VAL A 11 17.33 9.99 -7.61
N MET A 12 17.91 8.85 -7.21
CA MET A 12 19.30 8.49 -7.46
C MET A 12 19.39 7.48 -8.62
N ASP A 13 20.56 7.36 -9.25
CA ASP A 13 20.82 6.42 -10.36
C ASP A 13 19.73 6.42 -11.46
N ASN A 14 19.52 7.60 -12.09
CA ASN A 14 18.45 7.80 -13.07
C ASN A 14 18.92 8.64 -14.27
N PRO A 15 18.65 8.23 -15.53
CA PRO A 15 18.05 6.94 -15.93
C PRO A 15 18.99 5.75 -15.68
N SER A 16 18.43 4.54 -15.53
CA SER A 16 19.19 3.31 -15.26
C SER A 16 18.59 2.09 -15.96
N PRO A 17 19.33 0.98 -16.12
CA PRO A 17 18.76 -0.29 -16.57
C PRO A 17 17.55 -0.70 -15.73
N PHE A 18 16.54 -1.30 -16.35
CA PHE A 18 15.31 -1.70 -15.67
C PHE A 18 15.55 -2.60 -14.45
N LEU A 19 16.52 -3.51 -14.57
CA LEU A 19 16.90 -4.47 -13.54
C LEU A 19 17.82 -3.87 -12.46
N ASN A 20 18.16 -2.58 -12.53
CA ASN A 20 18.86 -1.92 -11.43
C ASN A 20 17.90 -1.63 -10.27
N PRO A 21 18.38 -1.70 -9.02
CA PRO A 21 17.63 -1.27 -7.84
C PRO A 21 17.13 0.17 -7.97
N PHE A 22 15.97 0.44 -7.39
CA PHE A 22 15.51 1.80 -7.16
C PHE A 22 16.27 2.40 -5.99
N GLN A 23 16.59 3.69 -6.06
CA GLN A 23 17.25 4.42 -4.97
C GLN A 23 16.66 5.81 -4.81
N PHE A 24 16.11 6.09 -3.63
CA PHE A 24 15.57 7.39 -3.26
C PHE A 24 16.24 7.89 -1.99
N GLU A 25 16.78 9.11 -2.01
CA GLU A 25 17.19 9.80 -0.79
C GLU A 25 15.99 10.59 -0.25
N ILE A 26 15.45 10.16 0.88
CA ILE A 26 14.27 10.75 1.49
C ILE A 26 14.69 11.63 2.65
N THR A 27 14.26 12.89 2.62
CA THR A 27 14.46 13.85 3.71
C THR A 27 13.10 14.29 4.27
N PHE A 28 12.90 14.11 5.57
CA PHE A 28 11.69 14.54 6.27
C PHE A 28 12.01 15.21 7.60
N GLU A 29 11.06 15.98 8.11
CA GLU A 29 11.15 16.67 9.39
C GLU A 29 10.06 16.14 10.31
N CYS A 30 10.47 15.75 11.51
CA CYS A 30 9.59 15.35 12.60
C CYS A 30 9.43 16.54 13.55
N ILE A 31 8.22 17.07 13.65
CA ILE A 31 7.90 18.26 14.45
C ILE A 31 7.77 17.90 15.94
N GLU A 32 7.35 16.67 16.23
CA GLU A 32 7.23 16.13 17.57
C GLU A 32 7.74 14.69 17.54
N GLU A 33 8.32 14.20 18.64
CA GLU A 33 8.78 12.82 18.76
C GLU A 33 7.64 11.81 18.51
N LEU A 34 7.90 10.81 17.66
CA LEU A 34 6.99 9.70 17.42
C LEU A 34 7.39 8.49 18.26
N LYS A 35 6.39 7.92 18.95
CA LYS A 35 6.57 6.73 19.80
C LYS A 35 6.65 5.43 19.02
N GLU A 36 6.04 5.39 17.84
CA GLU A 36 5.99 4.22 16.97
C GLU A 36 6.72 4.50 15.65
N ASP A 37 6.99 3.44 14.92
CA ASP A 37 7.74 3.51 13.67
C ASP A 37 6.89 4.09 12.54
N LEU A 38 7.55 4.85 11.67
CA LEU A 38 7.04 5.15 10.35
C LEU A 38 7.29 3.94 9.44
N GLU A 39 6.26 3.51 8.73
CA GLU A 39 6.40 2.47 7.70
C GLU A 39 6.48 3.15 6.33
N TRP A 40 7.61 3.00 5.66
CA TRP A 40 7.80 3.42 4.28
C TRP A 40 7.71 2.21 3.35
N LYS A 41 6.87 2.29 2.32
CA LYS A 41 6.77 1.27 1.27
C LYS A 41 7.10 1.86 -0.08
N MET A 42 7.83 1.10 -0.88
CA MET A 42 8.06 1.37 -2.30
C MET A 42 7.23 0.40 -3.12
N ILE A 43 6.36 0.93 -3.98
CA ILE A 43 5.38 0.14 -4.72
C ILE A 43 5.54 0.45 -6.20
N TYR A 44 5.81 -0.56 -7.01
CA TYR A 44 5.81 -0.46 -8.47
C TYR A 44 4.43 -0.83 -9.01
N VAL A 45 3.86 0.03 -9.85
CA VAL A 45 2.57 -0.23 -10.49
C VAL A 45 2.80 -1.12 -11.71
N GLY A 46 2.33 -2.36 -11.65
CA GLY A 46 2.56 -3.34 -12.72
C GLY A 46 1.67 -3.13 -13.94
N SER A 47 0.48 -2.57 -13.75
CA SER A 47 -0.48 -2.23 -14.81
C SER A 47 -1.31 -1.03 -14.40
N ALA A 48 -1.63 -0.14 -15.33
CA ALA A 48 -2.52 0.98 -15.07
C ALA A 48 -3.99 0.56 -14.89
N GLU A 49 -4.35 -0.66 -15.32
CA GLU A 49 -5.73 -1.15 -15.34
C GLU A 49 -6.11 -1.92 -14.06
N SER A 50 -5.14 -2.42 -13.30
CA SER A 50 -5.39 -3.25 -12.12
C SER A 50 -4.28 -3.16 -11.08
N GLU A 51 -4.67 -2.89 -9.83
CA GLU A 51 -3.80 -2.89 -8.65
C GLU A 51 -3.30 -4.31 -8.28
N GLU A 52 -3.86 -5.38 -8.86
CA GLU A 52 -3.43 -6.77 -8.61
C GLU A 52 -1.98 -7.02 -9.08
N TYR A 53 -1.51 -6.22 -10.03
CA TYR A 53 -0.15 -6.27 -10.55
C TYR A 53 0.83 -5.38 -9.76
N ASP A 54 0.35 -4.63 -8.76
CA ASP A 54 1.20 -3.82 -7.92
C ASP A 54 2.17 -4.71 -7.13
N GLN A 55 3.40 -4.24 -7.04
CA GLN A 55 4.49 -4.95 -6.38
C GLN A 55 5.09 -4.07 -5.31
N ILE A 56 4.95 -4.47 -4.05
CA ILE A 56 5.71 -3.86 -2.95
C ILE A 56 7.15 -4.34 -3.11
N LEU A 57 8.03 -3.44 -3.55
CA LEU A 57 9.44 -3.72 -3.77
C LEU A 57 10.19 -3.85 -2.45
N ASP A 58 9.89 -2.96 -1.50
CA ASP A 58 10.43 -3.04 -0.14
C ASP A 58 9.54 -2.28 0.85
N SER A 59 9.67 -2.62 2.14
CA SER A 59 8.99 -2.01 3.27
C SER A 59 9.96 -1.83 4.43
N VAL A 60 10.24 -0.59 4.80
CA VAL A 60 11.18 -0.25 5.88
C VAL A 60 10.49 0.49 7.02
N TYR A 61 10.88 0.14 8.24
CA TYR A 61 10.42 0.81 9.46
C TYR A 61 11.48 1.79 9.95
N VAL A 62 11.07 3.01 10.24
CA VAL A 62 11.94 4.08 10.76
C VAL A 62 11.38 4.52 12.09
N GLY A 63 12.01 4.10 13.19
CA GLY A 63 11.70 4.57 14.53
C GLY A 63 12.58 3.98 15.63
N PRO A 64 12.46 4.49 16.88
CA PRO A 64 11.68 5.67 17.26
C PRO A 64 12.22 6.95 16.61
N VAL A 65 11.34 7.89 16.24
CA VAL A 65 11.71 9.09 15.45
C VAL A 65 11.74 10.32 16.35
N PRO A 66 12.93 10.82 16.74
CA PRO A 66 13.02 12.03 17.55
C PRO A 66 12.64 13.28 16.73
N GLU A 67 12.36 14.38 17.42
CA GLU A 67 12.15 15.68 16.79
C GLU A 67 13.39 16.10 15.97
N GLY A 68 13.15 16.71 14.82
CA GLY A 68 14.19 17.26 13.95
C GLY A 68 14.14 16.71 12.53
N LYS A 69 15.18 17.01 11.77
CA LYS A 69 15.31 16.66 10.36
C LYS A 69 16.09 15.36 10.19
N HIS A 70 15.50 14.43 9.44
CA HIS A 70 16.03 13.10 9.17
C HIS A 70 16.22 12.90 7.67
N MET A 71 17.23 12.10 7.33
CA MET A 71 17.54 11.74 5.96
C MET A 71 18.02 10.29 5.91
N PHE A 72 17.52 9.52 4.95
CA PHE A 72 17.98 8.17 4.70
C PHE A 72 17.85 7.81 3.21
N VAL A 73 18.61 6.81 2.78
CA VAL A 73 18.50 6.24 1.44
C VAL A 73 17.57 5.03 1.50
N PHE A 74 16.48 5.08 0.75
CA PHE A 74 15.55 3.98 0.56
C PHE A 74 15.85 3.29 -0.76
N GLN A 75 16.42 2.09 -0.68
CA GLN A 75 16.77 1.28 -1.84
C GLN A 75 15.92 0.01 -1.88
N ALA A 76 15.44 -0.37 -3.06
CA ALA A 76 14.70 -1.62 -3.26
C ALA A 76 15.12 -2.30 -4.56
N ASP A 77 15.04 -3.64 -4.59
CA ASP A 77 15.26 -4.43 -5.80
C ASP A 77 14.21 -4.11 -6.89
N PRO A 78 14.52 -4.34 -8.18
CA PRO A 78 13.56 -4.14 -9.26
C PRO A 78 12.31 -5.04 -9.10
N PRO A 79 11.18 -4.70 -9.74
CA PRO A 79 9.99 -5.54 -9.74
C PRO A 79 10.25 -6.90 -10.40
N ASP A 80 9.46 -7.90 -10.01
CA ASP A 80 9.42 -9.20 -10.68
C ASP A 80 8.76 -9.04 -12.06
N VAL A 81 9.58 -9.20 -13.10
CA VAL A 81 9.19 -9.08 -14.51
C VAL A 81 8.12 -10.09 -14.92
N THR A 82 8.03 -11.24 -14.24
CA THR A 82 7.04 -12.29 -14.58
C THR A 82 5.62 -11.93 -14.15
N ARG A 83 5.49 -10.95 -13.26
CA ARG A 83 4.21 -10.41 -12.79
C ARG A 83 3.76 -9.17 -13.55
N ILE A 84 4.54 -8.68 -14.52
CA ILE A 84 4.20 -7.51 -15.33
C ILE A 84 3.51 -7.98 -16.62
N PRO A 85 2.29 -7.53 -16.93
CA PRO A 85 1.66 -7.83 -18.21
C PRO A 85 2.52 -7.35 -19.39
N GLU A 86 2.63 -8.14 -20.45
CA GLU A 86 3.49 -7.80 -21.60
C GLU A 86 3.15 -6.44 -22.23
N ASN A 87 1.85 -6.07 -22.24
CA ASN A 87 1.37 -4.81 -22.79
C ASN A 87 1.77 -3.59 -21.95
N ASP A 88 2.06 -3.78 -20.65
CA ASP A 88 2.43 -2.73 -19.70
C ASP A 88 3.95 -2.69 -19.42
N ALA A 89 4.72 -3.63 -19.99
CA ALA A 89 6.15 -3.74 -19.77
C ALA A 89 6.94 -2.53 -20.32
N ILE A 90 6.50 -1.99 -21.47
CA ILE A 90 7.15 -0.88 -22.18
C ILE A 90 6.19 0.32 -22.21
N GLY A 91 6.73 1.51 -21.99
CA GLY A 91 5.98 2.76 -21.92
C GLY A 91 5.91 3.31 -20.51
N VAL A 92 4.82 4.01 -20.20
CA VAL A 92 4.71 4.78 -18.97
C VAL A 92 4.03 3.98 -17.87
N THR A 93 4.64 3.95 -16.69
CA THR A 93 4.06 3.44 -15.45
C THR A 93 4.40 4.35 -14.27
N VAL A 94 4.18 3.92 -13.03
CA VAL A 94 4.37 4.70 -11.80
C VAL A 94 5.09 3.87 -10.74
N VAL A 95 5.97 4.54 -9.98
CA VAL A 95 6.42 4.05 -8.66
C VAL A 95 5.86 4.97 -7.57
N LEU A 96 5.36 4.38 -6.49
CA LEU A 96 4.78 5.05 -5.35
C LEU A 96 5.68 4.85 -4.12
N LEU A 97 5.94 5.94 -3.41
CA LEU A 97 6.50 5.94 -2.06
C LEU A 97 5.38 6.32 -1.10
N THR A 98 4.95 5.39 -0.26
CA THR A 98 3.93 5.65 0.76
C THR A 98 4.59 5.67 2.13
N CYS A 99 4.19 6.60 2.98
CA CYS A 99 4.55 6.59 4.40
C CYS A 99 3.30 6.53 5.26
N SER A 100 3.32 5.59 6.20
CA SER A 100 2.25 5.33 7.14
C SER A 100 2.75 5.47 8.57
N TYR A 101 1.88 5.96 9.45
CA TYR A 101 2.08 5.91 10.89
C TYR A 101 0.89 5.17 11.49
N ARG A 102 1.12 4.15 12.31
CA ARG A 102 0.05 3.32 12.88
C ARG A 102 -0.91 2.76 11.83
N THR A 103 -0.37 2.20 10.75
CA THR A 103 -1.12 1.66 9.59
C THR A 103 -1.98 2.68 8.82
N GLN A 104 -1.94 3.96 9.20
CA GLN A 104 -2.64 5.03 8.49
C GLN A 104 -1.65 5.74 7.57
N GLU A 105 -1.85 5.60 6.26
CA GLU A 105 -1.09 6.32 5.26
C GLU A 105 -1.38 7.83 5.37
N PHE A 106 -0.35 8.66 5.51
CA PHE A 106 -0.49 10.12 5.58
C PHE A 106 0.16 10.84 4.40
N ILE A 107 1.06 10.17 3.67
CA ILE A 107 1.66 10.73 2.46
C ILE A 107 1.94 9.64 1.42
N ARG A 108 1.68 10.00 0.16
CA ARG A 108 1.99 9.22 -1.03
C ARG A 108 2.69 10.12 -2.04
N VAL A 109 3.84 9.67 -2.53
CA VAL A 109 4.59 10.35 -3.58
C VAL A 109 4.70 9.41 -4.77
N GLY A 110 4.09 9.78 -5.89
CA GLY A 110 4.17 9.05 -7.15
C GLY A 110 5.14 9.70 -8.13
N TYR A 111 5.96 8.88 -8.79
CA TYR A 111 6.78 9.29 -9.92
C TYR A 111 6.37 8.51 -11.16
N PHE A 112 6.20 9.23 -12.28
CA PHE A 112 6.08 8.57 -13.57
C PHE A 112 7.41 7.95 -13.96
N ILE A 113 7.34 6.76 -14.54
CA ILE A 113 8.45 6.00 -15.07
C ILE A 113 8.20 5.81 -16.55
N ASN A 114 9.18 6.08 -17.40
CA ASN A 114 9.18 5.67 -18.79
C ASN A 114 10.17 4.53 -18.99
N ASN A 115 9.67 3.36 -19.37
CA ASN A 115 10.44 2.18 -19.72
C ASN A 115 10.57 2.10 -21.24
N GLU A 116 11.79 2.17 -21.77
CA GLU A 116 12.04 2.12 -23.21
C GLU A 116 13.29 1.32 -23.55
N TYR A 117 13.30 0.66 -24.71
CA TYR A 117 14.53 0.07 -25.25
C TYR A 117 15.54 1.16 -25.60
N SER A 118 16.83 0.95 -25.39
CA SER A 118 17.86 1.88 -25.90
C SER A 118 17.98 1.84 -27.43
N ASP A 119 17.78 0.67 -28.03
CA ASP A 119 18.04 0.41 -29.44
C ASP A 119 16.85 0.77 -30.33
N LEU A 120 17.10 1.50 -31.42
CA LEU A 120 16.05 1.96 -32.33
C LEU A 120 15.28 0.80 -32.98
N GLU A 121 15.99 -0.26 -33.40
CA GLU A 121 15.35 -1.44 -34.02
C GLU A 121 14.37 -2.13 -33.07
N LEU A 122 14.70 -2.20 -31.78
CA LEU A 122 13.83 -2.78 -30.74
C LEU A 122 12.66 -1.85 -30.39
N ARG A 123 12.79 -0.53 -30.58
CA ARG A 123 11.66 0.41 -30.45
C ARG A 123 10.68 0.28 -31.60
N GLU A 124 11.18 0.15 -32.83
CA GLU A 124 10.33 0.01 -34.02
C GLU A 124 9.71 -1.39 -34.13
N ASN A 125 10.44 -2.43 -33.70
CA ASN A 125 10.01 -3.83 -33.72
C ASN A 125 10.13 -4.44 -32.32
N ALA A 126 9.23 -4.03 -31.41
CA ALA A 126 9.24 -4.50 -30.03
C ALA A 126 9.09 -6.04 -29.97
N PRO A 127 10.03 -6.75 -29.31
CA PRO A 127 9.94 -8.20 -29.16
C PRO A 127 8.81 -8.59 -28.19
N SER A 128 8.19 -9.75 -28.43
CA SER A 128 7.30 -10.44 -27.49
C SER A 128 7.85 -11.85 -27.26
N PRO A 129 8.15 -12.24 -26.00
CA PRO A 129 8.02 -11.45 -24.78
C PRO A 129 9.06 -10.30 -24.68
N PRO A 130 8.78 -9.26 -23.87
CA PRO A 130 9.71 -8.15 -23.66
C PRO A 130 11.08 -8.57 -23.11
N GLN A 131 12.14 -7.89 -23.56
CA GLN A 131 13.53 -8.14 -23.16
C GLN A 131 13.99 -7.12 -22.11
N PHE A 132 13.62 -7.33 -20.84
CA PHE A 132 13.88 -6.39 -19.74
C PHE A 132 15.37 -6.08 -19.49
N ASP A 133 16.28 -6.96 -19.89
CA ASP A 133 17.73 -6.74 -19.84
C ASP A 133 18.20 -5.58 -20.75
N LYS A 134 17.38 -5.19 -21.73
CA LYS A 134 17.65 -4.10 -22.68
C LYS A 134 16.76 -2.88 -22.48
N VAL A 135 15.94 -2.89 -21.43
CA VAL A 135 15.05 -1.79 -21.10
C VAL A 135 15.79 -0.81 -20.19
N ILE A 136 15.73 0.47 -20.55
CA ILE A 136 16.16 1.59 -19.71
C ILE A 136 14.92 2.18 -19.04
N ARG A 137 15.00 2.33 -17.73
CA ARG A 137 14.01 2.96 -16.88
C ARG A 137 14.41 4.42 -16.64
N ASN A 138 13.50 5.34 -16.96
CA ASN A 138 13.66 6.76 -16.66
C ASN A 138 12.53 7.25 -15.76
N ILE A 139 12.86 7.60 -14.53
CA ILE A 139 11.96 8.19 -13.54
C ILE A 139 11.88 9.70 -13.77
N LEU A 140 10.68 10.25 -13.98
CA LEU A 140 10.44 11.68 -14.13
C LEU A 140 10.55 12.39 -12.77
N ALA A 141 11.78 12.57 -12.30
CA ALA A 141 12.09 13.12 -10.98
C ALA A 141 11.63 14.58 -10.79
N SER A 142 11.44 15.34 -11.88
CA SER A 142 11.06 16.75 -11.84
C SER A 142 9.60 17.02 -11.52
N GLU A 143 8.71 16.04 -11.71
CA GLU A 143 7.26 16.22 -11.55
C GLU A 143 6.63 15.17 -10.62
N PRO A 144 7.06 15.09 -9.35
CA PRO A 144 6.44 14.18 -8.39
C PRO A 144 4.98 14.56 -8.12
N ARG A 145 4.12 13.55 -7.99
CA ARG A 145 2.72 13.71 -7.56
C ARG A 145 2.63 13.41 -6.07
N VAL A 146 2.41 14.45 -5.27
CA VAL A 146 2.32 14.33 -3.81
C VAL A 146 0.87 14.42 -3.36
N THR A 147 0.37 13.36 -2.73
CA THR A 147 -0.94 13.31 -2.08
C THR A 147 -0.74 13.19 -0.57
N ARG A 148 -1.51 13.96 0.20
CA ARG A 148 -1.45 13.97 1.67
C ARG A 148 -2.80 13.61 2.25
N PHE A 149 -2.80 12.76 3.26
CA PHE A 149 -4.00 12.31 3.97
C PHE A 149 -3.94 12.78 5.42
N LYS A 150 -5.11 13.09 5.99
CA LYS A 150 -5.21 13.41 7.42
C LYS A 150 -5.35 12.10 8.18
N ILE A 151 -4.48 11.90 9.17
CA ILE A 151 -4.49 10.71 10.04
C ILE A 151 -4.61 11.12 11.50
N ASN A 152 -4.95 10.15 12.36
CA ASN A 152 -4.86 10.32 13.81
C ASN A 152 -3.43 10.01 14.29
N TRP A 153 -2.75 11.03 14.80
CA TRP A 153 -1.39 10.93 15.35
C TRP A 153 -1.36 10.56 16.83
N GLU A 154 -2.47 10.79 17.54
CA GLU A 154 -2.60 10.49 18.97
C GLU A 154 -3.04 9.06 19.19
N GLU A 155 -2.65 8.49 20.33
CA GLU A 155 -3.13 7.18 20.73
C GLU A 155 -4.64 7.29 20.94
N SER A 156 -5.43 6.47 20.24
CA SER A 156 -6.85 6.38 20.55
C SER A 156 -6.94 5.89 21.98
N THR A 157 -7.22 6.80 22.90
CA THR A 157 -7.57 6.44 24.27
C THR A 157 -8.94 5.79 24.15
N THR A 158 -8.95 4.47 23.93
CA THR A 158 -10.14 3.67 24.13
C THR A 158 -10.44 3.77 25.62
N GLN A 159 -11.27 4.76 25.99
CA GLN A 159 -11.90 4.76 27.29
C GLN A 159 -12.81 3.54 27.32
N ASP A 160 -12.28 2.42 27.82
CA ASP A 160 -13.08 1.36 28.37
C ASP A 160 -13.94 1.98 29.49
N GLY A 161 -15.19 2.31 29.13
CA GLY A 161 -16.22 2.71 30.07
C GLY A 161 -16.64 1.52 30.93
N ALA A 162 -15.76 1.10 31.84
CA ALA A 162 -16.11 0.22 32.95
C ALA A 162 -16.93 1.02 33.97
N THR A 163 -18.25 1.12 33.78
CA THR A 163 -19.17 1.40 34.89
C THR A 163 -19.50 0.10 35.60
N ASN A 164 -18.68 -0.26 36.59
CA ASN A 164 -19.13 -1.07 37.70
C ASN A 164 -19.95 -0.20 38.65
N SER A 165 -21.17 -0.64 38.94
CA SER A 165 -21.96 -0.16 40.09
C SER A 165 -22.78 -1.33 40.61
N GLU A 166 -22.25 -2.01 41.63
CA GLU A 166 -23.02 -2.94 42.46
C GLU A 166 -23.93 -2.14 43.40
N ALA A 167 -25.22 -2.49 43.44
CA ALA A 167 -26.06 -2.41 44.65
C ALA A 167 -27.28 -3.33 44.45
N GLY A 168 -27.37 -4.38 45.26
CA GLY A 168 -28.38 -5.42 45.14
C GLY A 168 -29.77 -5.03 45.66
N SER A 169 -30.78 -5.78 45.21
CA SER A 169 -31.94 -6.16 46.03
C SER A 169 -32.68 -7.35 45.40
N SER A 170 -33.01 -8.29 46.26
CA SER A 170 -33.65 -9.58 46.02
C SER A 170 -35.14 -9.47 45.69
N TYR A 171 -35.64 -10.20 44.69
CA TYR A 171 -36.99 -10.80 44.69
C TYR A 171 -37.01 -12.09 43.87
N THR A 172 -37.49 -13.17 44.50
CA THR A 172 -37.79 -14.49 43.93
C THR A 172 -39.26 -14.58 43.49
N VAL A 173 -39.59 -15.12 42.31
CA VAL A 173 -40.78 -16.00 42.07
C VAL A 173 -40.53 -16.89 40.83
N ASP A 174 -40.97 -18.14 40.97
CA ASP A 174 -40.91 -19.36 40.13
C ASP A 174 -41.49 -19.37 38.69
N ASN A 175 -40.97 -20.37 37.93
CA ASN A 175 -41.58 -21.26 36.90
C ASN A 175 -41.64 -20.84 35.40
N PRO A 176 -41.74 -21.80 34.43
CA PRO A 176 -40.87 -22.94 34.05
C PRO A 176 -40.44 -22.86 32.53
N PRO A 177 -39.71 -23.83 31.92
CA PRO A 177 -38.99 -23.60 30.65
C PRO A 177 -39.83 -23.91 29.41
N VAL A 178 -39.60 -23.17 28.32
CA VAL A 178 -40.16 -23.47 26.98
C VAL A 178 -39.05 -23.83 26.00
N GLN A 179 -39.26 -24.96 25.35
CA GLN A 179 -38.40 -25.70 24.43
C GLN A 179 -38.09 -24.99 23.11
N ILE A 180 -36.87 -25.25 22.64
CA ILE A 180 -36.38 -25.00 21.28
C ILE A 180 -37.03 -26.01 20.31
N PRO A 181 -37.59 -25.61 19.16
CA PRO A 181 -37.85 -26.53 18.07
C PRO A 181 -36.64 -26.62 17.15
N ILE A 182 -36.01 -27.79 17.14
CA ILE A 182 -35.20 -28.30 16.04
C ILE A 182 -36.19 -28.94 15.07
N LEU A 183 -36.14 -28.62 13.78
CA LEU A 183 -36.70 -29.47 12.74
C LEU A 183 -35.69 -29.69 11.61
N ASN A 184 -35.50 -30.97 11.36
CA ASN A 184 -34.52 -31.61 10.50
C ASN A 184 -35.11 -31.91 9.11
N GLU A 185 -34.20 -32.28 8.22
CA GLU A 185 -34.28 -32.60 6.79
C GLU A 185 -35.40 -33.51 6.26
N ASN A 186 -35.52 -33.43 4.93
CA ASN A 186 -35.99 -34.41 3.92
C ASN A 186 -37.47 -34.38 3.51
N SER A 187 -37.72 -34.02 2.24
CA SER A 187 -37.95 -35.01 1.18
C SER A 187 -38.29 -34.36 -0.17
N ASP A 188 -37.78 -34.98 -1.23
CA ASP A 188 -38.06 -34.82 -2.65
C ASP A 188 -39.50 -34.44 -3.05
N SER A 189 -39.65 -33.63 -4.10
CA SER A 189 -40.08 -34.13 -5.42
C SER A 189 -40.47 -33.01 -6.41
N LEU A 190 -39.98 -33.20 -7.65
CA LEU A 190 -40.59 -32.94 -8.95
C LEU A 190 -41.32 -31.60 -9.26
N ALA A 191 -40.76 -30.95 -10.30
CA ALA A 191 -41.37 -30.75 -11.62
C ALA A 191 -41.81 -29.32 -12.04
N THR A 192 -41.32 -28.99 -13.25
CA THR A 192 -41.90 -28.18 -14.35
C THR A 192 -41.93 -26.64 -14.18
N MET A 193 -41.19 -25.90 -15.03
CA MET A 193 -41.63 -25.29 -16.32
C MET A 193 -42.73 -24.23 -16.08
N GLU A 194 -42.65 -22.97 -16.51
CA GLU A 194 -42.20 -22.43 -17.80
C GLU A 194 -41.71 -20.98 -17.67
N CYS A 195 -40.90 -20.57 -18.66
CA CYS A 195 -40.63 -19.18 -19.01
C CYS A 195 -41.86 -18.52 -19.63
N SER A 196 -42.03 -17.22 -19.36
CA SER A 196 -42.47 -16.21 -20.33
C SER A 196 -41.90 -14.86 -19.90
#